data_AF-A0A1Y1WNB2-F1
#
_entry.id   AF-A0A1Y1WNB2-F1
#
_cell.length_a   1.000
_cell.length_b   1.000
_cell.length_c   1.000
_cell.angle_alpha   90.00
_cell.angle_beta   90.00
_cell.angle_gamma   90.00
#
_symmetry.space_group_name_H-M   'P 1'
#
loop_
_entity.id
_entity.type
_entity.pdbx_description
1 polymer ?
#
loop_
_entity_poly.entity_id
_entity_poly.type
_entity_poly.pdbx_seq_one_letter_code
_entity_poly.pdbx_strand_id
1 'polypeptide(L)'
;FEQNIFGVRPTEDILRAVSDFIFNNIGGRTNIEIEGKLGLLVDKKSGMRINLPVLTETVIKEDKNIRFEADMKLQQHAHFNKLLNQRVDETRRADFRGTRVAYKHTKEVDHFYRVDGTRVRVTTNKETGQVIGVITKNRIASLDIYSPRTKLDIRISINEEQPLSRPDTEDLKAQAERHKDRLSYKQDIWSFDLTQVTTPEHEKGPVNPYAVGPPKTTPATVTHELEVEISRPELMMAERAKCAEHKPNMFVELTHIFLGNLRGLAKRAI
;
A
#
# COMPACT_ATOMS: atom_id res chain seq x y z
N PHE A 1 28.23 11.16 25.30
CA PHE A 1 27.51 10.23 26.19
C PHE A 1 27.44 8.87 25.52
N GLU A 2 27.68 7.79 26.25
CA GLU A 2 27.45 6.43 25.75
C GLU A 2 25.95 6.19 25.54
N GLN A 3 25.58 5.29 24.61
CA GLN A 3 24.17 5.00 24.30
C GLN A 3 23.45 4.32 25.46
N ASN A 4 24.13 3.41 26.17
CA ASN A 4 23.77 2.83 27.47
C ASN A 4 24.98 2.06 28.04
N ILE A 5 24.81 1.44 29.22
CA ILE A 5 25.84 0.67 29.95
C ILE A 5 26.45 -0.52 29.18
N PHE A 6 25.82 -0.96 28.10
CA PHE A 6 26.29 -2.08 27.28
C PHE A 6 26.97 -1.62 25.99
N GLY A 7 27.11 -0.31 25.76
CA GLY A 7 27.74 0.24 24.55
C GLY A 7 27.00 -0.05 23.24
N VAL A 8 25.77 -0.61 23.30
CA VAL A 8 24.95 -0.96 22.13
C VAL A 8 23.70 -0.09 22.08
N ARG A 9 23.17 0.22 20.90
CA ARG A 9 21.87 0.90 20.78
C ARG A 9 20.76 -0.15 20.69
N PRO A 10 19.83 -0.24 21.66
CA PRO A 10 18.73 -1.20 21.58
C PRO A 10 17.78 -0.80 20.46
N THR A 11 17.29 -1.79 19.72
CA THR A 11 16.27 -1.60 18.68
C THR A 11 14.93 -1.29 19.33
N GLU A 12 14.19 -0.33 18.76
CA GLU A 12 12.81 -0.04 19.18
C GLU A 12 11.90 -1.25 18.92
N ASP A 13 11.02 -1.59 19.87
CA ASP A 13 10.14 -2.77 19.77
C ASP A 13 9.25 -2.78 18.51
N ILE A 14 8.73 -1.62 18.10
CA ILE A 14 7.92 -1.51 16.88
C ILE A 14 8.78 -1.81 15.65
N LEU A 15 9.99 -1.23 15.58
CA LEU A 15 10.93 -1.51 14.50
C LEU A 15 11.29 -3.00 14.46
N ARG A 16 11.49 -3.62 15.63
CA ARG A 16 11.75 -5.05 15.71
C ARG A 16 10.58 -5.88 15.21
N ALA A 17 9.36 -5.58 15.66
CA ALA A 17 8.15 -6.28 15.25
C ALA A 17 7.89 -6.17 13.73
N VAL A 18 8.08 -4.98 13.15
CA VAL A 18 7.95 -4.79 11.70
C VAL A 18 9.07 -5.53 10.94
N SER A 19 10.31 -5.47 11.44
CA SER A 19 11.44 -6.16 10.82
C SER A 19 11.22 -7.67 10.83
N ASP A 20 10.82 -8.25 11.97
CA ASP A 20 10.53 -9.69 12.08
C ASP A 20 9.34 -10.08 11.19
N PHE A 21 8.29 -9.26 11.13
CA PHE A 21 7.16 -9.47 10.22
C PHE A 21 7.60 -9.54 8.76
N ILE A 22 8.39 -8.58 8.28
CA ILE A 22 8.87 -8.60 6.89
C ILE A 22 9.83 -9.79 6.69
N PHE A 23 10.79 -10.00 7.59
CA PHE A 23 11.79 -11.06 7.50
C PHE A 23 11.14 -12.45 7.35
N ASN A 24 10.12 -12.73 8.16
CA ASN A 24 9.45 -14.03 8.18
C ASN A 24 8.59 -14.27 6.93
N ASN A 25 8.07 -13.23 6.31
CA ASN A 25 7.08 -13.36 5.23
C ASN A 25 7.65 -13.23 3.82
N ILE A 26 8.89 -12.76 3.62
CA ILE A 26 9.47 -12.62 2.27
C ILE A 26 10.43 -13.76 1.87
N GLY A 27 10.84 -14.61 2.82
CA GLY A 27 11.82 -15.67 2.56
C GLY A 27 11.34 -16.69 1.54
N GLY A 28 12.19 -17.03 0.56
CA GLY A 28 11.92 -18.08 -0.43
C GLY A 28 10.82 -17.76 -1.44
N ARG A 29 10.39 -16.50 -1.54
CA ARG A 29 9.33 -16.07 -2.46
C ARG A 29 9.90 -15.19 -3.58
N THR A 30 9.18 -15.10 -4.68
CA THR A 30 9.49 -14.23 -5.82
C THR A 30 8.32 -13.28 -6.07
N ASN A 31 8.52 -12.22 -6.86
CA ASN A 31 7.46 -11.27 -7.23
C ASN A 31 6.70 -10.69 -6.02
N ILE A 32 7.43 -10.40 -4.95
CA ILE A 32 6.86 -9.84 -3.72
C ILE A 32 6.68 -8.34 -3.86
N GLU A 33 5.53 -7.85 -3.43
CA GLU A 33 5.24 -6.44 -3.19
C GLU A 33 5.18 -6.21 -1.67
N ILE A 34 5.91 -5.20 -1.19
CA ILE A 34 5.87 -4.75 0.21
C ILE A 34 5.39 -3.30 0.20
N GLU A 35 4.20 -3.06 0.75
CA GLU A 35 3.56 -1.74 0.77
C GLU A 35 3.09 -1.37 2.18
N GLY A 36 3.15 -0.10 2.51
CA GLY A 36 2.59 0.49 3.72
C GLY A 36 1.52 1.50 3.33
N LYS A 37 0.30 1.31 3.83
CA LYS A 37 -0.84 2.16 3.53
C LYS A 37 -1.23 2.99 4.72
N LEU A 38 -1.60 4.24 4.47
CA LEU A 38 -2.17 5.14 5.45
C LEU A 38 -3.69 5.11 5.35
N GLY A 39 -4.35 5.01 6.50
CA GLY A 39 -5.80 4.84 6.56
C GLY A 39 -6.29 4.81 8.00
N LEU A 40 -7.43 4.17 8.24
CA LEU A 40 -8.02 4.04 9.58
C LEU A 40 -8.23 2.57 9.94
N LEU A 41 -7.87 2.20 11.17
CA LEU A 41 -8.32 0.95 11.78
C LEU A 41 -9.71 1.18 12.37
N VAL A 42 -10.70 0.50 11.81
CA VAL A 42 -12.12 0.71 12.08
C VAL A 42 -12.74 -0.53 12.72
N ASP A 43 -13.45 -0.35 13.82
CA ASP A 43 -14.27 -1.39 14.42
C ASP A 43 -15.49 -1.66 13.51
N LYS A 44 -15.66 -2.91 13.08
CA LYS A 44 -16.68 -3.29 12.09
C LYS A 44 -18.10 -3.09 12.60
N LYS A 45 -18.32 -3.12 13.92
CA LYS A 45 -19.64 -2.98 14.54
C LYS A 45 -20.09 -1.53 14.60
N SER A 46 -19.21 -0.64 15.05
CA SER A 46 -19.50 0.79 15.19
C SER A 46 -19.25 1.59 13.90
N GLY A 47 -18.39 1.09 13.00
CA GLY A 47 -17.93 1.83 11.83
C GLY A 47 -17.02 3.00 12.18
N MET A 48 -16.57 3.09 13.43
CA MET A 48 -15.71 4.17 13.93
C MET A 48 -14.26 3.69 14.03
N ARG A 49 -13.30 4.63 13.94
CA ARG A 49 -11.90 4.36 14.24
C ARG A 49 -11.80 3.74 15.65
N ILE A 50 -11.04 2.66 15.78
CA ILE A 50 -10.81 2.00 17.06
C ILE A 50 -10.20 2.98 18.06
N ASN A 51 -10.50 2.79 19.34
CA ASN A 51 -9.89 3.53 20.44
C ASN A 51 -9.36 2.55 21.47
N LEU A 52 -8.05 2.28 21.41
CA LEU A 52 -7.37 1.37 22.33
C LEU A 52 -6.81 2.15 23.53
N PRO A 53 -6.74 1.55 24.73
CA PRO A 53 -6.20 2.18 25.93
C PRO A 53 -4.66 2.26 25.92
N VAL A 54 -4.09 2.87 24.87
CA VAL A 54 -2.65 3.06 24.65
C VAL A 54 -2.36 4.50 24.26
N LEU A 55 -1.19 5.02 24.66
CA LEU A 55 -0.82 6.42 24.44
C LEU A 55 0.11 6.64 23.23
N THR A 56 0.64 5.55 22.68
CA THR A 56 1.68 5.57 21.65
C THR A 56 1.33 4.62 20.51
N GLU A 57 2.02 4.81 19.39
CA GLU A 57 1.98 3.88 18.27
C GLU A 57 2.18 2.44 18.77
N THR A 58 1.35 1.51 18.30
CA THR A 58 1.31 0.13 18.78
C THR A 58 1.00 -0.82 17.64
N VAL A 59 1.81 -1.87 17.47
CA VAL A 59 1.49 -2.99 16.58
C VAL A 59 0.35 -3.78 17.20
N ILE A 60 -0.72 -3.99 16.44
CA ILE A 60 -1.89 -4.76 16.92
C ILE A 60 -1.92 -6.14 16.27
N LYS A 61 -2.42 -7.12 17.01
CA LYS A 61 -2.71 -8.45 16.47
C LYS A 61 -3.89 -8.37 15.52
N GLU A 62 -3.95 -9.29 14.56
CA GLU A 62 -5.10 -9.41 13.68
C GLU A 62 -6.37 -9.70 14.50
N ASP A 63 -7.39 -8.85 14.32
CA ASP A 63 -8.70 -9.01 14.93
C ASP A 63 -9.77 -9.00 13.84
N LYS A 64 -10.61 -10.03 13.83
CA LYS A 64 -11.71 -10.17 12.87
C LYS A 64 -12.76 -9.07 13.00
N ASN A 65 -12.82 -8.38 14.13
CA ASN A 65 -13.72 -7.24 14.36
C ASN A 65 -13.15 -5.92 13.84
N ILE A 66 -11.86 -5.87 13.52
CA ILE A 66 -11.21 -4.67 13.00
C ILE A 66 -11.07 -4.81 11.48
N ARG A 67 -11.33 -3.74 10.74
CA ARG A 67 -10.96 -3.62 9.32
C ARG A 67 -10.06 -2.40 9.15
N PHE A 68 -9.20 -2.44 8.14
CA PHE A 68 -8.45 -1.26 7.72
C PHE A 68 -9.15 -0.64 6.52
N GLU A 69 -9.42 0.65 6.61
CA GLU A 69 -9.96 1.46 5.53
C GLU A 69 -8.84 2.31 4.94
N ALA A 70 -8.36 1.91 3.75
CA ALA A 70 -7.41 2.67 2.96
C ALA A 70 -8.18 3.77 2.20
N ASP A 71 -8.55 4.82 2.91
CA ASP A 71 -9.21 6.00 2.32
C ASP A 71 -8.88 7.25 3.13
N MET A 72 -8.95 8.40 2.48
CA MET A 72 -8.84 9.70 3.13
C MET A 72 -9.76 10.73 2.48
N LYS A 73 -10.04 11.81 3.21
CA LYS A 73 -10.78 12.94 2.67
C LYS A 73 -10.00 13.55 1.50
N LEU A 74 -10.73 14.02 0.48
CA LEU A 74 -10.17 14.72 -0.68
C LEU A 74 -9.24 15.88 -0.28
N GLN A 75 -9.59 16.62 0.77
CA GLN A 75 -8.74 17.71 1.29
C GLN A 75 -7.38 17.20 1.80
N GLN A 76 -7.36 16.04 2.47
CA GLN A 76 -6.14 15.43 2.97
C GLN A 76 -5.29 14.87 1.81
N HIS A 77 -5.93 14.28 0.79
CA HIS A 77 -5.26 13.85 -0.44
C HIS A 77 -4.60 15.03 -1.17
N ALA A 78 -5.33 16.14 -1.36
CA ALA A 78 -4.80 17.35 -1.96
C ALA A 78 -3.65 17.97 -1.14
N HIS A 79 -3.73 17.88 0.19
CA HIS A 79 -2.66 18.32 1.08
C HIS A 79 -1.38 17.52 0.88
N PHE A 80 -1.46 16.18 0.85
CA PHE A 80 -0.29 15.34 0.58
C PHE A 80 0.28 15.58 -0.82
N ASN A 81 -0.59 15.78 -1.82
CA ASN A 81 -0.15 16.12 -3.17
C ASN A 81 0.70 17.40 -3.18
N LYS A 82 0.25 18.44 -2.46
CA LYS A 82 1.00 19.68 -2.32
C LYS A 82 2.36 19.46 -1.64
N LEU A 83 2.39 18.70 -0.54
CA LEU A 83 3.63 18.42 0.19
C LEU A 83 4.65 17.65 -0.65
N LEU A 84 4.22 16.63 -1.39
CA LEU A 84 5.09 15.81 -2.21
C LEU A 84 5.62 16.58 -3.42
N ASN A 85 4.79 17.41 -4.06
CA ASN A 85 5.25 18.32 -5.12
C ASN A 85 6.27 19.35 -4.61
N GLN A 86 6.03 19.95 -3.44
CA GLN A 86 7.01 20.84 -2.80
C GLN A 86 8.34 20.12 -2.57
N ARG A 87 8.30 18.85 -2.14
CA ARG A 87 9.51 18.05 -1.96
C ARG A 87 10.24 17.79 -3.28
N VAL A 88 9.51 17.52 -4.37
CA VAL A 88 10.10 17.42 -5.71
C VAL A 88 10.85 18.69 -6.08
N ASP A 89 10.23 19.85 -5.91
CA ASP A 89 10.84 21.15 -6.23
C ASP A 89 12.09 21.42 -5.38
N GLU A 90 12.03 21.18 -4.07
CA GLU A 90 13.17 21.30 -3.17
C GLU A 90 14.35 20.44 -3.64
N THR A 91 14.10 19.19 -4.01
CA THR A 91 15.17 18.27 -4.40
C THR A 91 15.75 18.55 -5.79
N ARG A 92 15.08 19.37 -6.61
CA ARG A 92 15.57 19.81 -7.92
C ARG A 92 16.51 21.01 -7.85
N ARG A 93 16.55 21.74 -6.73
CA ARG A 93 17.41 22.91 -6.55
C ARG A 93 18.89 22.54 -6.72
N ALA A 94 19.68 23.46 -7.27
CA ALA A 94 21.09 23.23 -7.56
C ALA A 94 21.95 23.00 -6.31
N ASP A 95 21.55 23.58 -5.18
CA ASP A 95 22.22 23.46 -3.87
C ASP A 95 21.83 22.18 -3.09
N PHE A 96 20.86 21.41 -3.58
CA PHE A 96 20.40 20.20 -2.92
C PHE A 96 21.45 19.09 -3.01
N ARG A 97 21.81 18.50 -1.86
CA ARG A 97 22.87 17.48 -1.75
C ARG A 97 22.36 16.04 -1.58
N GLY A 98 21.04 15.83 -1.52
CA GLY A 98 20.44 14.49 -1.34
C GLY A 98 19.95 13.86 -2.64
N THR A 99 19.33 12.67 -2.54
CA THR A 99 18.67 12.02 -3.68
C THR A 99 17.46 12.81 -4.14
N ARG A 100 17.38 13.05 -5.44
CA ARG A 100 16.25 13.72 -6.09
C ARG A 100 14.98 12.88 -6.01
N VAL A 101 13.84 13.54 -5.85
CA VAL A 101 12.53 12.90 -5.97
C VAL A 101 12.06 13.00 -7.42
N ALA A 102 11.85 11.85 -8.06
CA ALA A 102 11.25 11.77 -9.38
C ALA A 102 9.72 11.79 -9.25
N TYR A 103 9.04 12.40 -10.22
CA TYR A 103 7.58 12.49 -10.28
C TYR A 103 7.06 11.85 -11.57
N LYS A 104 5.96 11.10 -11.48
CA LYS A 104 5.23 10.54 -12.61
C LYS A 104 3.73 10.55 -12.32
N HIS A 105 2.93 10.91 -13.32
CA HIS A 105 1.46 10.84 -13.27
C HIS A 105 1.00 9.75 -14.23
N THR A 106 0.21 8.78 -13.76
CA THR A 106 -0.41 7.76 -14.60
C THR A 106 -1.92 7.71 -14.43
N LYS A 107 -2.60 7.36 -15.53
CA LYS A 107 -4.02 7.05 -15.53
C LYS A 107 -4.19 5.63 -16.07
N GLU A 108 -4.72 4.75 -15.23
CA GLU A 108 -4.75 3.32 -15.46
C GLU A 108 -6.16 2.79 -15.23
N VAL A 109 -6.52 1.70 -15.92
CA VAL A 109 -7.77 0.98 -15.69
C VAL A 109 -7.42 -0.46 -15.31
N ASP A 110 -7.88 -0.90 -14.15
CA ASP A 110 -7.80 -2.28 -13.72
C ASP A 110 -9.09 -3.01 -14.12
N HIS A 111 -8.98 -4.04 -14.94
CA HIS A 111 -10.06 -4.98 -15.23
C HIS A 111 -9.80 -6.30 -14.48
N PHE A 112 -10.84 -6.80 -13.81
CA PHE A 112 -10.77 -8.05 -13.05
C PHE A 112 -11.53 -9.16 -13.76
N TYR A 113 -10.85 -10.27 -14.00
CA TYR A 113 -11.41 -11.48 -14.60
C TYR A 113 -11.31 -12.65 -13.63
N ARG A 114 -12.08 -13.69 -13.91
CA ARG A 114 -11.93 -14.99 -13.26
C ARG A 114 -11.68 -16.04 -14.33
N VAL A 115 -10.47 -16.60 -14.32
CA VAL A 115 -10.00 -17.60 -15.28
C VAL A 115 -9.61 -18.84 -14.48
N ASP A 116 -10.29 -19.97 -14.72
CA ASP A 116 -10.07 -21.23 -14.01
C ASP A 116 -10.05 -21.09 -12.48
N GLY A 117 -11.00 -20.28 -11.96
CA GLY A 117 -11.11 -20.00 -10.53
C GLY A 117 -10.12 -18.96 -9.98
N THR A 118 -9.08 -18.60 -10.74
CA THR A 118 -8.06 -17.60 -10.41
C THR A 118 -8.55 -16.19 -10.75
N ARG A 119 -8.34 -15.24 -9.84
CA ARG A 119 -8.65 -13.82 -10.08
C ARG A 119 -7.48 -13.17 -10.81
N VAL A 120 -7.70 -12.73 -12.04
CA VAL A 120 -6.69 -12.06 -12.88
C VAL A 120 -6.99 -10.57 -12.92
N ARG A 121 -5.95 -9.74 -12.69
CA ARG A 121 -5.99 -8.29 -12.88
C ARG A 121 -5.24 -7.96 -14.18
N VAL A 122 -5.94 -7.35 -15.12
CA VAL A 122 -5.36 -6.73 -16.31
C VAL A 122 -5.36 -5.22 -16.11
N THR A 123 -4.21 -4.59 -16.12
CA THR A 123 -4.06 -3.14 -16.00
C THR A 123 -3.73 -2.56 -17.37
N THR A 124 -4.50 -1.58 -17.83
CA THR A 124 -4.30 -0.88 -19.11
C THR A 124 -4.02 0.61 -18.89
N ASN A 125 -3.29 1.23 -19.80
CA ASN A 125 -3.18 2.68 -19.87
C ASN A 125 -4.52 3.25 -20.34
N LYS A 126 -5.08 4.21 -19.59
CA LYS A 126 -6.41 4.78 -19.88
C LYS A 126 -6.46 5.53 -21.22
N GLU A 127 -5.36 6.14 -21.64
CA GLU A 127 -5.30 6.98 -22.85
C GLU A 127 -5.00 6.15 -24.09
N THR A 128 -4.07 5.19 -24.00
CA THR A 128 -3.62 4.41 -25.16
C THR A 128 -4.29 3.05 -25.30
N GLY A 129 -4.95 2.55 -24.25
CA GLY A 129 -5.49 1.19 -24.20
C GLY A 129 -4.40 0.09 -24.11
N GLN A 130 -3.12 0.46 -24.08
CA GLN A 130 -2.02 -0.49 -24.02
C GLN A 130 -2.05 -1.27 -22.69
N VAL A 131 -1.90 -2.59 -22.76
CA VAL A 131 -1.76 -3.44 -21.57
C VAL A 131 -0.43 -3.14 -20.88
N ILE A 132 -0.50 -2.73 -19.62
CA ILE A 132 0.64 -2.42 -18.74
C ILE A 132 1.08 -3.67 -17.99
N GLY A 133 0.13 -4.46 -17.49
CA GLY A 133 0.42 -5.65 -16.71
C GLY A 133 -0.76 -6.59 -16.61
N VAL A 134 -0.45 -7.88 -16.52
CA VAL A 134 -1.43 -8.95 -16.29
C VAL A 134 -0.88 -9.79 -15.15
N ILE A 135 -1.59 -9.81 -14.02
CA ILE A 135 -1.12 -10.51 -12.83
C ILE A 135 -2.26 -11.26 -12.13
N THR A 136 -1.89 -12.21 -11.28
CA THR A 136 -2.69 -12.60 -10.11
C THR A 136 -2.01 -12.09 -8.84
N LYS A 137 -2.79 -11.55 -7.91
CA LYS A 137 -2.30 -10.98 -6.66
C LYS A 137 -2.76 -11.82 -5.48
N ASN A 138 -1.82 -12.44 -4.80
CA ASN A 138 -2.05 -13.26 -3.62
C ASN A 138 -1.59 -12.51 -2.37
N ARG A 139 -2.47 -12.32 -1.40
CA ARG A 139 -2.09 -11.72 -0.11
C ARG A 139 -1.31 -12.74 0.70
N ILE A 140 -0.11 -12.38 1.15
CA ILE A 140 0.72 -13.23 2.02
C ILE A 140 0.43 -12.92 3.48
N ALA A 141 0.58 -11.66 3.87
CA ALA A 141 0.39 -11.25 5.26
C ALA A 141 0.13 -9.74 5.36
N SER A 142 -0.37 -9.31 6.52
CA SER A 142 -0.46 -7.90 6.88
C SER A 142 -0.17 -7.66 8.35
N LEU A 143 0.33 -6.49 8.66
CA LEU A 143 0.59 -6.00 10.00
C LEU A 143 -0.05 -4.63 10.18
N ASP A 144 -0.86 -4.49 11.23
CA ASP A 144 -1.57 -3.26 11.55
C ASP A 144 -0.86 -2.52 12.69
N ILE A 145 -0.76 -1.20 12.55
CA ILE A 145 -0.13 -0.30 13.51
C ILE A 145 -1.14 0.80 13.87
N TYR A 146 -1.68 0.72 15.07
CA TYR A 146 -2.56 1.74 15.63
C TYR A 146 -1.74 2.93 16.11
N SER A 147 -2.14 4.14 15.71
CA SER A 147 -1.39 5.37 15.96
C SER A 147 -2.28 6.44 16.63
N PRO A 148 -2.42 6.41 17.97
CA PRO A 148 -3.34 7.29 18.70
C PRO A 148 -2.95 8.79 18.64
N ARG A 149 -1.70 9.08 18.29
CA ARG A 149 -1.14 10.45 18.21
C ARG A 149 -1.18 11.06 16.80
N THR A 150 -1.69 10.33 15.82
CA THR A 150 -1.84 10.79 14.44
C THR A 150 -3.29 10.59 13.98
N LYS A 151 -3.67 11.27 12.90
CA LYS A 151 -5.00 11.13 12.30
C LYS A 151 -5.17 9.85 11.49
N LEU A 152 -4.07 9.19 11.14
CA LEU A 152 -4.02 7.99 10.32
C LEU A 152 -3.27 6.88 11.04
N ASP A 153 -3.78 5.67 10.90
CA ASP A 153 -3.15 4.40 11.23
C ASP A 153 -2.38 3.87 10.01
N ILE A 154 -1.57 2.83 10.22
CA ILE A 154 -0.74 2.23 9.17
C ILE A 154 -1.09 0.75 9.04
N ARG A 155 -1.21 0.27 7.80
CA ARG A 155 -1.20 -1.15 7.47
C ARG A 155 -0.02 -1.47 6.56
N ILE A 156 0.86 -2.35 6.99
CA ILE A 156 1.90 -2.93 6.14
C ILE A 156 1.35 -4.22 5.54
N SER A 157 1.41 -4.36 4.22
CA SER A 157 0.95 -5.55 3.50
C SER A 157 2.10 -6.14 2.68
N ILE A 158 2.14 -7.47 2.64
CA ILE A 158 3.04 -8.23 1.78
C ILE A 158 2.17 -9.07 0.87
N ASN A 159 2.34 -8.88 -0.43
CA ASN A 159 1.62 -9.61 -1.46
C ASN A 159 2.59 -10.27 -2.43
N GLU A 160 2.12 -11.28 -3.13
CA GLU A 160 2.82 -11.88 -4.26
C GLU A 160 2.04 -11.53 -5.54
N GLU A 161 2.69 -10.85 -6.48
CA GLU A 161 2.11 -10.42 -7.75
C GLU A 161 2.69 -11.25 -8.90
N GLN A 162 2.12 -12.44 -9.13
CA GLN A 162 2.59 -13.34 -10.18
C GLN A 162 2.16 -12.83 -11.57
N PRO A 163 3.11 -12.57 -12.49
CA PRO A 163 2.79 -12.25 -13.87
C PRO A 163 2.09 -13.42 -14.54
N LEU A 164 1.08 -13.13 -15.35
CA LEU A 164 0.36 -14.11 -16.16
C LEU A 164 0.42 -13.71 -17.63
N SER A 165 0.29 -14.70 -18.51
CA SER A 165 -0.02 -14.43 -19.91
C SER A 165 -1.36 -13.71 -20.01
N ARG A 166 -1.50 -12.82 -21.00
CA ARG A 166 -2.79 -12.17 -21.26
C ARG A 166 -3.85 -13.26 -21.50
N PRO A 167 -4.92 -13.30 -20.68
CA PRO A 167 -5.99 -14.25 -20.91
C PRO A 167 -6.69 -13.88 -22.23
N ASP A 168 -7.17 -14.91 -22.93
CA ASP A 168 -8.03 -14.70 -24.09
C ASP A 168 -9.32 -14.04 -23.60
N THR A 169 -9.42 -12.73 -23.82
CA THR A 169 -10.39 -11.85 -23.14
C THR A 169 -11.49 -11.40 -24.07
N GLU A 170 -11.45 -11.79 -25.34
CA GLU A 170 -12.46 -11.43 -26.34
C GLU A 170 -13.86 -11.90 -25.92
N ASP A 171 -13.95 -13.06 -25.25
CA ASP A 171 -15.22 -13.61 -24.74
C ASP A 171 -15.43 -13.44 -23.22
N LEU A 172 -14.43 -12.93 -22.48
CA LEU A 172 -14.51 -12.79 -21.03
C LEU A 172 -15.03 -11.41 -20.63
N LYS A 173 -16.21 -11.38 -20.01
CA LYS A 173 -16.72 -10.15 -19.39
C LYS A 173 -15.97 -9.88 -18.07
N ALA A 174 -15.39 -8.68 -17.95
CA ALA A 174 -14.78 -8.25 -16.70
C ALA A 174 -15.83 -8.25 -15.57
N GLN A 175 -15.47 -8.85 -14.43
CA GLN A 175 -16.34 -8.95 -13.25
C GLN A 175 -16.37 -7.65 -12.44
N ALA A 176 -15.31 -6.86 -12.51
CA ALA A 176 -15.19 -5.57 -11.87
C ALA A 176 -14.17 -4.72 -12.62
N GLU A 177 -14.30 -3.40 -12.49
CA GLU A 177 -13.40 -2.42 -13.05
C GLU A 177 -13.02 -1.36 -12.02
N ARG A 178 -11.80 -0.83 -12.09
CA ARG A 178 -11.38 0.33 -11.30
C ARG A 178 -10.57 1.28 -12.14
N HIS A 179 -10.89 2.57 -12.08
CA HIS A 179 -10.14 3.64 -12.74
C HIS A 179 -9.20 4.26 -11.71
N LYS A 180 -7.92 4.36 -12.03
CA LYS A 180 -6.89 4.85 -11.13
C LYS A 180 -6.23 6.08 -11.73
N ASP A 181 -6.22 7.15 -10.96
CA ASP A 181 -5.44 8.36 -11.25
C ASP A 181 -4.35 8.46 -10.17
N ARG A 182 -3.09 8.25 -10.57
CA ARG A 182 -1.97 8.02 -9.66
C ARG A 182 -0.85 9.04 -9.86
N LEU A 183 -0.48 9.68 -8.76
CA LEU A 183 0.67 10.57 -8.65
C LEU A 183 1.77 9.82 -7.89
N SER A 184 2.78 9.37 -8.62
CA SER A 184 3.90 8.58 -8.10
C SER A 184 5.13 9.45 -7.89
N TYR A 185 5.67 9.39 -6.67
CA TYR A 185 6.90 10.07 -6.28
C TYR A 185 7.94 9.02 -5.91
N LYS A 186 9.12 9.02 -6.54
CA LYS A 186 10.15 8.01 -6.29
C LYS A 186 11.43 8.64 -5.75
N GLN A 187 11.93 8.10 -4.65
CA GLN A 187 13.21 8.49 -4.04
C GLN A 187 13.95 7.22 -3.60
N ASP A 188 15.17 7.02 -4.11
CA ASP A 188 15.96 5.81 -3.90
C ASP A 188 15.17 4.54 -4.25
N ILE A 189 14.80 3.73 -3.24
CA ILE A 189 14.05 2.48 -3.40
C ILE A 189 12.59 2.62 -2.97
N TRP A 190 12.16 3.83 -2.62
CA TRP A 190 10.83 4.12 -2.08
C TRP A 190 9.95 4.74 -3.18
N SER A 191 8.77 4.17 -3.36
CA SER A 191 7.68 4.79 -4.13
C SER A 191 6.66 5.34 -3.14
N PHE A 192 6.19 6.56 -3.35
CA PHE A 192 5.09 7.17 -2.63
C PHE A 192 3.99 7.44 -3.63
N ASP A 193 2.87 6.75 -3.52
CA ASP A 193 1.81 6.79 -4.52
C ASP A 193 0.54 7.37 -3.91
N LEU A 194 0.12 8.52 -4.42
CA LEU A 194 -1.19 9.10 -4.16
C LEU A 194 -2.13 8.66 -5.28
N THR A 195 -3.14 7.88 -4.93
CA THR A 195 -4.04 7.29 -5.92
C THR A 195 -5.49 7.64 -5.62
N GLN A 196 -6.16 8.27 -6.57
CA GLN A 196 -7.63 8.31 -6.58
C GLN A 196 -8.13 7.06 -7.32
N VAL A 197 -8.93 6.25 -6.64
CA VAL A 197 -9.52 5.04 -7.22
C VAL A 197 -11.02 5.26 -7.37
N THR A 198 -11.52 5.15 -8.59
CA THR A 198 -12.96 5.21 -8.90
C THR A 198 -13.44 3.81 -9.28
N THR A 199 -14.39 3.28 -8.53
CA THR A 199 -15.08 2.03 -8.85
C THR A 199 -16.43 2.39 -9.48
N PRO A 200 -16.66 2.07 -10.77
CA PRO A 200 -17.93 2.37 -11.43
C PRO A 200 -19.11 1.65 -10.79
N GLU A 201 -20.31 2.15 -11.08
CA GLU A 201 -21.55 1.49 -10.72
C GLU A 201 -21.66 0.13 -11.43
N HIS A 202 -22.04 -0.90 -10.68
CA HIS A 202 -22.22 -2.25 -11.19
C HIS A 202 -23.61 -2.78 -10.80
N GLU A 203 -24.25 -3.48 -11.73
CA GLU A 203 -25.49 -4.21 -11.46
C GLU A 203 -25.19 -5.46 -10.62
N LYS A 204 -25.93 -5.67 -9.52
CA LYS A 204 -25.76 -6.87 -8.70
C LYS A 204 -26.47 -8.07 -9.31
N GLY A 205 -25.68 -9.04 -9.80
CA GLY A 205 -26.09 -10.43 -10.00
C GLY A 205 -27.12 -10.66 -11.12
N PRO A 206 -27.54 -11.92 -11.36
CA PRO A 206 -28.50 -12.22 -12.41
C PRO A 206 -29.81 -11.49 -12.14
N VAL A 207 -30.28 -10.74 -13.13
CA VAL A 207 -31.62 -10.14 -13.12
C VAL A 207 -32.61 -11.27 -12.90
N ASN A 208 -33.27 -11.33 -11.74
CA ASN A 208 -34.42 -12.20 -11.60
C ASN A 208 -35.48 -11.65 -12.56
N PRO A 209 -35.89 -12.37 -13.63
CA PRO A 209 -36.85 -11.86 -14.60
C PRO A 209 -38.23 -11.58 -13.99
N TYR A 210 -38.48 -12.05 -12.76
CA TYR A 210 -39.69 -11.80 -11.98
C TYR A 210 -39.51 -10.74 -10.88
N ALA A 211 -38.35 -10.07 -10.78
CA ALA A 211 -38.16 -8.98 -9.83
C ALA A 211 -38.93 -7.73 -10.30
N VAL A 212 -39.96 -7.37 -9.53
CA VAL A 212 -40.68 -6.10 -9.72
C VAL A 212 -39.91 -5.00 -8.97
N GLY A 213 -39.10 -4.24 -9.69
CA GLY A 213 -38.35 -3.10 -9.17
C GLY A 213 -37.11 -2.76 -10.00
N PRO A 214 -36.55 -1.54 -9.88
CA PRO A 214 -35.33 -1.18 -10.58
C PRO A 214 -34.16 -2.11 -10.18
N PRO A 215 -33.21 -2.38 -11.09
CA PRO A 215 -32.03 -3.19 -10.80
C PRO A 215 -31.32 -2.71 -9.53
N LYS A 216 -30.93 -3.63 -8.64
CA LYS A 216 -30.11 -3.27 -7.49
C LYS A 216 -28.69 -2.99 -7.97
N THR A 217 -28.34 -1.72 -8.09
CA THR A 217 -26.98 -1.29 -8.43
C THR A 217 -26.15 -1.02 -7.17
N THR A 218 -24.83 -1.18 -7.26
CA THR A 218 -23.91 -0.59 -6.27
C THR A 218 -23.52 0.80 -6.75
N PRO A 219 -23.69 1.85 -5.94
CA PRO A 219 -23.30 3.20 -6.35
C PRO A 219 -21.79 3.25 -6.64
N ALA A 220 -21.41 4.12 -7.57
CA ALA A 220 -20.01 4.40 -7.82
C ALA A 220 -19.33 4.92 -6.55
N THR A 221 -18.10 4.46 -6.30
CA THR A 221 -17.31 4.90 -5.14
C THR A 221 -16.00 5.52 -5.59
N VAL A 222 -15.55 6.51 -4.83
CA VAL A 222 -14.23 7.14 -5.01
C VAL A 222 -13.49 7.07 -3.69
N THR A 223 -12.30 6.48 -3.69
CA THR A 223 -11.38 6.48 -2.56
C THR A 223 -10.10 7.23 -2.92
N HIS A 224 -9.46 7.78 -1.90
CA HIS A 224 -8.16 8.45 -2.01
C HIS A 224 -7.16 7.70 -1.13
N GLU A 225 -6.16 7.11 -1.76
CA GLU A 225 -5.20 6.23 -1.12
C GLU A 225 -3.81 6.89 -1.10
N LEU A 226 -3.04 6.64 -0.04
CA LEU A 226 -1.63 6.98 0.05
C LEU A 226 -0.86 5.73 0.49
N GLU A 227 0.01 5.26 -0.38
CA GLU A 227 0.82 4.07 -0.19
C GLU A 227 2.32 4.41 -0.30
N VAL A 228 3.14 3.73 0.50
CA VAL A 228 4.60 3.73 0.40
C VAL A 228 5.02 2.31 0.04
N GLU A 229 5.68 2.14 -1.08
CA GLU A 229 6.13 0.84 -1.59
C GLU A 229 7.65 0.74 -1.62
N ILE A 230 8.17 -0.45 -1.38
CA ILE A 230 9.57 -0.79 -1.67
C ILE A 230 9.67 -1.19 -3.14
N SER A 231 10.01 -0.24 -3.99
CA SER A 231 10.09 -0.42 -5.47
C SER A 231 11.14 -1.41 -5.94
N ARG A 232 12.03 -1.85 -5.04
CA ARG A 232 13.12 -2.80 -5.29
C ARG A 232 13.13 -3.87 -4.19
N PRO A 233 12.09 -4.73 -4.12
CA PRO A 233 11.94 -5.74 -3.07
C PRO A 233 13.10 -6.75 -3.06
N GLU A 234 13.81 -6.93 -4.19
CA GLU A 234 15.00 -7.77 -4.29
C GLU A 234 16.14 -7.31 -3.37
N LEU A 235 16.24 -6.00 -3.07
CA LEU A 235 17.21 -5.49 -2.11
C LEU A 235 16.87 -5.93 -0.70
N MET A 236 15.58 -5.89 -0.30
CA MET A 236 15.14 -6.41 0.99
C MET A 236 15.40 -7.91 1.11
N MET A 237 15.21 -8.67 0.03
CA MET A 237 15.53 -10.11 -0.01
C MET A 237 17.03 -10.38 0.14
N ALA A 238 17.88 -9.60 -0.54
CA ALA A 238 19.33 -9.73 -0.44
C ALA A 238 19.84 -9.41 0.98
N GLU A 239 19.34 -8.33 1.59
CA GLU A 239 19.70 -7.97 2.97
C GLU A 239 19.17 -8.97 4.00
N ARG A 240 18.00 -9.56 3.75
CA ARG A 240 17.48 -10.69 4.54
C ARG A 240 18.41 -11.89 4.49
N ALA A 241 18.89 -12.27 3.31
CA ALA A 241 19.80 -13.41 3.15
C ALA A 241 21.11 -13.19 3.93
N LYS A 242 21.70 -12.01 3.82
CA LYS A 242 22.88 -11.62 4.64
C LYS A 242 22.58 -11.72 6.13
N CYS A 243 21.43 -11.21 6.58
CA CYS A 243 21.02 -11.30 7.98
C CYS A 243 20.87 -12.75 8.46
N ALA A 244 20.27 -13.63 7.66
CA ALA A 244 20.12 -15.06 8.00
C ALA A 244 21.49 -15.78 8.11
N GLU A 245 22.46 -15.34 7.32
CA GLU A 245 23.84 -15.85 7.32
C GLU A 245 24.75 -15.13 8.35
N HIS A 246 24.19 -14.29 9.22
CA HIS A 246 24.94 -13.51 10.23
C HIS A 246 26.02 -12.59 9.62
N LYS A 247 25.83 -12.17 8.36
CA LYS A 247 26.69 -11.22 7.66
C LYS A 247 26.25 -9.77 7.95
N PRO A 248 27.18 -8.80 7.84
CA PRO A 248 26.82 -7.38 7.81
C PRO A 248 25.71 -7.13 6.78
N ASN A 249 24.65 -6.46 7.22
CA ASN A 249 23.45 -6.25 6.42
C ASN A 249 22.77 -4.94 6.83
N MET A 250 21.84 -4.50 5.99
CA MET A 250 21.06 -3.27 6.16
C MET A 250 19.57 -3.55 6.37
N PHE A 251 19.16 -4.78 6.69
CA PHE A 251 17.75 -5.17 6.69
C PHE A 251 16.91 -4.36 7.68
N VAL A 252 17.40 -4.22 8.92
CA VAL A 252 16.74 -3.41 9.96
C VAL A 252 16.80 -1.92 9.62
N GLU A 253 17.90 -1.44 9.03
CA GLU A 253 18.05 -0.03 8.61
C GLU A 253 17.04 0.34 7.51
N LEU A 254 16.90 -0.51 6.48
CA LEU A 254 15.91 -0.32 5.42
C LEU A 254 14.49 -0.36 5.99
N THR A 255 14.20 -1.28 6.91
CA THR A 255 12.89 -1.32 7.60
C THR A 255 12.65 -0.05 8.41
N HIS A 256 13.69 0.49 9.05
CA HIS A 256 13.61 1.73 9.80
C HIS A 256 13.32 2.93 8.91
N ILE A 257 13.95 3.04 7.74
CA ILE A 257 13.68 4.09 6.75
C ILE A 257 12.24 3.96 6.21
N PHE A 258 11.82 2.74 5.88
CA PHE A 258 10.45 2.46 5.42
C PHE A 258 9.39 2.92 6.44
N LEU A 259 9.56 2.52 7.70
CA LEU A 259 8.67 2.93 8.78
C LEU A 259 8.77 4.44 9.04
N GLY A 260 9.96 5.03 8.92
CA GLY A 260 10.19 6.47 9.03
C GLY A 260 9.43 7.28 7.97
N ASN A 261 9.39 6.80 6.73
CA ASN A 261 8.61 7.39 5.64
C ASN A 261 7.10 7.38 5.96
N LEU A 262 6.57 6.24 6.39
CA LEU A 262 5.16 6.10 6.79
C LEU A 262 4.80 7.02 7.97
N ARG A 263 5.62 7.00 9.04
CA ARG A 263 5.45 7.88 10.21
C ARG A 263 5.55 9.36 9.83
N GLY A 264 6.45 9.70 8.91
CA GLY A 264 6.64 11.06 8.40
C GLY A 264 5.41 11.60 7.70
N LEU A 265 4.73 10.77 6.91
CA LEU A 265 3.47 11.11 6.27
C LEU A 265 2.30 11.16 7.27
N ALA A 266 2.16 10.16 8.15
CA ALA A 266 1.11 10.11 9.16
C ALA A 266 1.10 11.36 10.06
N LYS A 267 2.28 11.88 10.43
CA LYS A 267 2.44 13.11 11.22
C LYS A 267 2.05 14.40 10.49
N ARG A 268 2.00 14.38 9.15
CA ARG A 268 1.62 15.53 8.31
C ARG A 268 0.15 15.47 7.87
N ALA A 269 -0.60 14.45 8.30
CA ALA A 269 -2.03 14.34 8.03
C ALA A 269 -2.83 15.50 8.66
N ILE A 270 -3.77 16.07 7.89
CA ILE A 270 -4.67 17.16 8.32
C ILE A 270 -6.12 16.72 8.50
#